data_AF-A0A504YK47-F1
#
_entry.id   AF-A0A504YK47-F1
#
_cell.length_a   1.000
_cell.length_b   1.000
_cell.length_c   1.000
_cell.angle_alpha   90.00
_cell.angle_beta   90.00
_cell.angle_gamma   90.00
#
_symmetry.space_group_name_H-M   'P 1'
#
loop_
_entity.id
_entity.type
_entity.pdbx_description
1 polymer ?
#
loop_
_entity_poly.entity_id
_entity_poly.type
_entity_poly.pdbx_seq_one_letter_code
_entity_poly.pdbx_strand_id
1 'polypeptide(L)'
;MSLNGKKLSKRMLNALKTILYYQNRVRHDSILCVISTPNDTKLPCPRNSVATSKRSFHLHLFADSQTRTDVNSSLFKWDLQGVTWNFYSFERNRGKVDWIPNDHPSGISALIKLTLTTLLPYWVEKVIAMDTDVILNHDIAELWNHFYQFGEKQIVVDAWEQNSWSPTCIEPKVSTIPYLGRSGILFAFLWKRSQNCDHNHHWFRP
;
A
#
# COMPACT_ATOMS: atom_id res chain seq x y z
N MET A 1 -3.82 1.05 2.51
CA MET A 1 -4.26 -0.25 1.96
C MET A 1 -5.79 -0.31 1.93
N SER A 2 -6.37 -1.02 0.95
CA SER A 2 -7.82 -1.19 0.74
C SER A 2 -8.28 -2.59 1.12
N LEU A 3 -9.29 -2.70 1.98
CA LEU A 3 -9.69 -3.91 2.69
C LEU A 3 -11.21 -4.10 2.57
N ASN A 4 -11.62 -4.75 1.49
CA ASN A 4 -13.02 -5.09 1.27
C ASN A 4 -13.20 -6.62 1.33
N GLY A 5 -13.57 -7.10 2.50
CA GLY A 5 -13.79 -8.51 2.80
C GLY A 5 -12.55 -9.27 3.29
N LYS A 6 -12.83 -10.42 3.90
CA LYS A 6 -11.87 -11.28 4.63
C LYS A 6 -10.64 -11.69 3.83
N LYS A 7 -10.75 -11.88 2.51
CA LYS A 7 -9.64 -12.27 1.64
C LYS A 7 -8.54 -11.19 1.62
N LEU A 8 -8.93 -9.92 1.47
CA LEU A 8 -7.99 -8.79 1.44
C LEU A 8 -7.40 -8.54 2.84
N SER A 9 -8.16 -8.76 3.90
CA SER A 9 -7.67 -8.69 5.29
C SER A 9 -6.53 -9.68 5.53
N LYS A 10 -6.69 -10.95 5.12
CA LYS A 10 -5.64 -11.97 5.26
C LYS A 10 -4.39 -11.62 4.48
N ARG A 11 -4.55 -11.15 3.23
CA ARG A 11 -3.44 -10.72 2.37
C ARG A 11 -2.69 -9.56 3.02
N MET A 12 -3.41 -8.53 3.45
CA MET A 12 -2.82 -7.37 4.13
C MET A 12 -2.05 -7.77 5.40
N LEU A 13 -2.60 -8.65 6.24
CA LEU A 13 -1.87 -9.12 7.42
C LEU A 13 -0.56 -9.83 7.02
N ASN A 14 -0.54 -10.61 5.93
CA ASN A 14 0.70 -11.19 5.43
C ASN A 14 1.67 -10.12 4.90
N ALA A 15 1.19 -9.12 4.17
CA ALA A 15 2.02 -7.98 3.74
C ALA A 15 2.64 -7.25 4.95
N LEU A 16 1.84 -6.94 5.97
CA LEU A 16 2.31 -6.29 7.20
C LEU A 16 3.37 -7.10 7.92
N LYS A 17 3.26 -8.43 7.98
CA LYS A 17 4.34 -9.27 8.57
C LYS A 17 5.66 -9.02 7.86
N THR A 18 5.67 -8.98 6.53
CA THR A 18 6.90 -8.75 5.75
C THR A 18 7.45 -7.34 5.97
N ILE A 19 6.59 -6.33 5.99
CA ILE A 19 6.95 -4.92 6.24
C ILE A 19 7.56 -4.74 7.63
N LEU A 20 6.89 -5.28 8.65
CA LEU A 20 7.23 -5.04 10.06
C LEU A 20 8.37 -5.94 10.53
N TYR A 21 8.57 -7.10 9.89
CA TYR A 21 9.72 -7.96 10.14
C TYR A 21 11.05 -7.25 9.82
N TYR A 22 11.15 -6.62 8.65
CA TYR A 22 12.31 -5.80 8.27
C TYR A 22 12.39 -4.47 9.04
N GLN A 23 11.54 -4.27 10.06
CA GLN A 23 11.64 -3.19 11.05
C GLN A 23 11.90 -3.72 12.46
N ASN A 24 12.21 -5.01 12.61
CA ASN A 24 12.40 -5.70 13.89
C ASN A 24 11.20 -5.54 14.86
N ARG A 25 9.98 -5.41 14.31
CA ARG A 25 8.73 -5.26 15.08
C ARG A 25 7.95 -6.55 15.22
N VAL A 26 8.23 -7.53 14.36
CA VAL A 26 7.73 -8.89 14.49
C VAL A 26 8.96 -9.79 14.62
N ARG A 27 9.10 -10.45 15.77
CA ARG A 27 10.25 -11.33 16.02
C ARG A 27 10.16 -12.60 15.18
N HIS A 28 11.30 -13.05 14.65
CA HIS A 28 11.38 -14.26 13.82
C HIS A 28 10.93 -15.54 14.54
N ASP A 29 11.07 -15.60 15.86
CA ASP A 29 10.68 -16.73 16.71
C ASP A 29 9.23 -16.63 17.23
N SER A 30 8.53 -15.53 16.92
CA SER A 30 7.11 -15.41 17.22
C SER A 30 6.29 -16.34 16.33
N ILE A 31 5.31 -17.03 16.92
CA ILE A 31 4.29 -17.80 16.18
C ILE A 31 3.50 -16.95 15.17
N LEU A 32 3.53 -15.62 15.33
CA LEU A 32 2.92 -14.66 14.41
C LEU A 32 3.76 -14.40 13.15
N CYS A 33 5.05 -14.76 13.17
CA CYS A 33 6.00 -14.56 12.07
C CYS A 33 5.96 -15.69 11.04
N VAL A 34 4.76 -15.98 10.55
CA VAL A 34 4.51 -16.97 9.50
C VAL A 34 3.82 -16.28 8.35
N ILE A 35 4.47 -16.26 7.19
CA ILE A 35 3.92 -15.73 5.95
C ILE A 35 3.20 -16.87 5.25
N SER A 36 1.90 -16.72 5.02
CA SER A 36 1.12 -17.68 4.24
C SER A 36 1.04 -17.22 2.79
N THR A 37 1.57 -18.03 1.89
CA THR A 37 1.46 -17.79 0.44
C THR A 37 0.12 -18.33 -0.08
N PRO A 38 -0.30 -17.95 -1.32
CA PRO A 38 -1.55 -18.44 -1.91
C PRO A 38 -1.67 -19.97 -2.01
N ASN A 39 -0.55 -20.70 -2.06
CA ASN A 39 -0.50 -22.17 -2.09
C ASN A 39 -0.37 -22.77 -0.67
N ASP A 40 -0.73 -22.01 0.37
CA ASP A 40 -0.62 -22.36 1.79
C ASP A 40 0.80 -22.76 2.26
N THR A 41 1.82 -22.48 1.46
CA THR A 41 3.21 -22.60 1.91
C THR A 41 3.44 -21.58 3.01
N LYS A 42 3.81 -22.08 4.18
CA LYS A 42 4.17 -21.30 5.36
C LYS A 42 5.67 -21.01 5.31
N LEU A 43 6.02 -19.77 5.03
CA LEU A 43 7.41 -19.33 5.05
C LEU A 43 7.72 -18.73 6.42
N PRO A 44 8.77 -19.20 7.11
CA PRO A 44 9.24 -18.52 8.30
C PRO A 44 9.79 -17.15 7.90
N CYS A 45 9.66 -16.17 8.79
CA CYS A 45 10.37 -14.92 8.61
C CYS A 45 11.90 -15.16 8.53
N PRO A 46 12.65 -14.35 7.76
CA PRO A 46 14.11 -14.45 7.69
C PRO A 46 14.75 -14.39 9.10
N ARG A 47 16.00 -14.83 9.27
CA ARG A 47 16.68 -14.85 10.59
C ARG A 47 17.65 -13.68 10.84
N ASN A 48 17.95 -12.88 9.81
CA ASN A 48 19.06 -11.92 9.83
C ASN A 48 18.64 -10.48 9.44
N SER A 49 17.54 -9.97 9.99
CA SER A 49 17.16 -8.56 9.81
C SER A 49 17.97 -7.66 10.76
N VAL A 50 18.74 -6.72 10.20
CA VAL A 50 19.56 -5.74 10.94
C VAL A 50 18.83 -4.39 11.08
N ALA A 51 17.50 -4.41 11.05
CA ALA A 51 16.71 -3.18 11.01
C ALA A 51 16.90 -2.33 12.27
N THR A 52 17.41 -1.11 12.08
CA THR A 52 17.73 -0.13 13.13
C THR A 52 16.68 0.97 13.27
N SER A 53 15.65 0.98 12.40
CA SER A 53 14.70 2.08 12.31
C SER A 53 13.72 2.13 13.50
N LYS A 54 13.80 3.22 14.28
CA LYS A 54 12.83 3.59 15.34
C LYS A 54 11.67 4.46 14.84
N ARG A 55 11.50 4.64 13.52
CA ARG A 55 10.50 5.56 12.95
C ARG A 55 9.08 5.11 13.32
N SER A 56 8.21 5.98 13.80
CA SER A 56 6.80 5.61 14.00
C SER A 56 6.19 5.13 12.66
N PHE A 57 5.36 4.09 12.72
CA PHE A 57 4.71 3.53 11.54
C PHE A 57 3.22 3.75 11.66
N HIS A 58 2.62 4.46 10.71
CA HIS A 58 1.20 4.77 10.72
C HIS A 58 0.49 4.14 9.52
N LEU A 59 -0.53 3.34 9.79
CA LEU A 59 -1.32 2.65 8.77
C LEU A 59 -2.61 3.42 8.46
N HIS A 60 -2.81 3.75 7.19
CA HIS A 60 -4.10 4.20 6.68
C HIS A 60 -4.84 3.04 6.00
N LEU A 61 -5.94 2.61 6.62
CA LEU A 61 -6.69 1.41 6.24
C LEU A 61 -8.10 1.79 5.78
N PHE A 62 -8.40 1.56 4.51
CA PHE A 62 -9.76 1.71 3.97
C PHE A 62 -10.45 0.37 4.13
N ALA A 63 -11.47 0.28 4.97
CA ALA A 63 -12.10 -1.00 5.31
C ALA A 63 -13.61 -0.91 5.32
N ASP A 64 -14.27 -1.98 4.85
CA ASP A 64 -15.68 -2.19 5.13
C ASP A 64 -15.92 -2.42 6.63
N SER A 65 -17.16 -2.23 7.06
CA SER A 65 -17.57 -2.32 8.47
C SER A 65 -17.18 -3.63 9.16
N GLN A 66 -17.33 -4.77 8.47
CA GLN A 66 -16.98 -6.08 9.02
C GLN A 66 -15.46 -6.25 9.09
N THR A 67 -14.77 -5.98 7.99
CA THR A 67 -13.31 -6.13 7.89
C THR A 67 -12.57 -5.23 8.87
N ARG A 68 -13.07 -4.02 9.10
CA ARG A 68 -12.52 -3.09 10.10
C ARG A 68 -12.43 -3.75 11.47
N THR A 69 -13.49 -4.41 11.91
CA THR A 69 -13.56 -5.04 13.24
C THR A 69 -12.54 -6.18 13.37
N ASP A 70 -12.47 -7.04 12.37
CA ASP A 70 -11.56 -8.19 12.33
C ASP A 70 -10.08 -7.74 12.31
N VAL A 71 -9.76 -6.76 11.47
CA VAL A 71 -8.40 -6.23 11.33
C VAL A 71 -7.97 -5.50 12.58
N ASN A 72 -8.83 -4.64 13.14
CA ASN A 72 -8.52 -3.92 14.37
C ASN A 72 -8.20 -4.90 15.49
N SER A 73 -9.04 -5.93 15.68
CA SER A 73 -8.82 -6.98 16.67
C SER A 73 -7.50 -7.73 16.44
N SER A 74 -7.12 -7.97 15.19
CA SER A 74 -5.87 -8.64 14.83
C SER A 74 -4.64 -7.78 15.16
N LEU A 75 -4.67 -6.49 14.77
CA LEU A 75 -3.57 -5.56 15.03
C LEU A 75 -3.37 -5.32 16.53
N PHE A 76 -4.45 -5.19 17.31
CA PHE A 76 -4.37 -5.10 18.77
C PHE A 76 -3.72 -6.34 19.40
N LYS A 77 -4.08 -7.55 18.94
CA LYS A 77 -3.50 -8.80 19.45
C LYS A 77 -2.02 -8.96 19.15
N TRP A 78 -1.49 -8.28 18.13
CA TRP A 78 -0.07 -8.36 17.78
C TRP A 78 0.82 -7.52 18.69
N ASP A 79 0.26 -6.61 19.48
CA ASP A 79 0.98 -5.75 20.44
C ASP A 79 2.20 -5.04 19.80
N LEU A 80 1.98 -4.45 18.63
CA LEU A 80 3.06 -3.88 17.81
C LEU A 80 3.56 -2.54 18.40
N GLN A 81 4.82 -2.50 18.81
CA GLN A 81 5.43 -1.27 19.30
C GLN A 81 5.60 -0.22 18.20
N GLY A 82 5.21 1.03 18.50
CA GLY A 82 5.39 2.19 17.63
C GLY A 82 4.60 2.10 16.32
N VAL A 83 3.59 1.23 16.24
CA VAL A 83 2.66 1.12 15.10
C VAL A 83 1.30 1.67 15.52
N THR A 84 0.75 2.59 14.73
CA THR A 84 -0.59 3.14 14.93
C THR A 84 -1.38 3.02 13.63
N TRP A 85 -2.71 3.12 13.70
CA TRP A 85 -3.55 2.99 12.51
C TRP A 85 -4.83 3.81 12.60
N ASN A 86 -5.32 4.22 11.43
CA ASN A 86 -6.62 4.87 11.23
C ASN A 86 -7.45 4.10 10.21
N PHE A 87 -8.75 3.97 10.49
CA PHE A 87 -9.71 3.37 9.57
C PHE A 87 -10.54 4.42 8.86
N TYR A 88 -10.73 4.21 7.55
CA TYR A 88 -11.62 4.99 6.69
C TYR A 88 -12.70 4.04 6.17
N SER A 89 -13.97 4.45 6.24
CA SER A 89 -15.08 3.61 5.76
C SER A 89 -15.00 3.45 4.25
N PHE A 90 -15.01 2.20 3.80
CA PHE A 90 -15.08 1.86 2.39
C PHE A 90 -16.41 2.34 1.78
N GLU A 91 -17.52 2.06 2.47
CA GLU A 91 -18.89 2.36 2.04
C GLU A 91 -19.10 3.86 1.80
N ARG A 92 -18.60 4.71 2.71
CA ARG A 92 -18.72 6.17 2.59
C ARG A 92 -17.92 6.76 1.43
N ASN A 93 -16.90 6.03 0.95
CA ASN A 93 -15.99 6.53 -0.09
C ASN A 93 -16.18 5.85 -1.44
N ARG A 94 -16.95 4.76 -1.48
CA ARG A 94 -17.27 4.03 -2.70
C ARG A 94 -17.80 4.94 -3.81
N GLY A 95 -18.77 5.81 -3.48
CA GLY A 95 -19.43 6.69 -4.46
C GLY A 95 -18.49 7.67 -5.16
N LYS A 96 -17.29 7.94 -4.61
CA LYS A 96 -16.29 8.80 -5.25
C LYS A 96 -15.63 8.19 -6.48
N VAL A 97 -15.72 6.87 -6.65
CA VAL A 97 -15.06 6.12 -7.72
C VAL A 97 -15.97 5.12 -8.44
N ASP A 98 -17.19 4.88 -7.93
CA ASP A 98 -18.17 3.95 -8.55
C ASP A 98 -18.60 4.37 -9.95
N TRP A 99 -18.43 5.65 -10.30
CA TRP A 99 -18.70 6.19 -11.64
C TRP A 99 -17.63 5.80 -12.67
N ILE A 100 -16.45 5.35 -12.23
CA ILE A 100 -15.34 4.98 -13.12
C ILE A 100 -15.59 3.55 -13.63
N PRO A 101 -15.72 3.33 -14.95
CA PRO A 101 -15.86 1.99 -15.51
C PRO A 101 -14.69 1.08 -15.08
N ASN A 102 -15.00 -0.15 -14.65
CA ASN A 102 -13.99 -1.02 -14.06
C ASN A 102 -14.29 -2.50 -14.27
N ASP A 103 -13.47 -3.13 -15.12
CA ASP A 103 -13.50 -4.58 -15.36
C ASP A 103 -12.42 -5.34 -14.56
N HIS A 104 -11.73 -4.65 -13.64
CA HIS A 104 -10.63 -5.25 -12.89
C HIS A 104 -11.17 -6.32 -11.90
N PRO A 105 -10.55 -7.51 -11.77
CA PRO A 105 -11.01 -8.57 -10.88
C PRO A 105 -11.12 -8.19 -9.40
N SER A 106 -10.30 -7.24 -8.94
CA SER A 106 -10.38 -6.69 -7.57
C SER A 106 -11.54 -5.69 -7.36
N GLY A 107 -12.31 -5.40 -8.42
CA GLY A 107 -13.44 -4.49 -8.43
C GLY A 107 -13.09 -3.10 -7.93
N ILE A 108 -14.08 -2.43 -7.33
CA ILE A 108 -13.95 -1.05 -6.83
C ILE A 108 -12.88 -0.86 -5.74
N SER A 109 -12.45 -1.95 -5.09
CA SER A 109 -11.36 -1.92 -4.12
C SER A 109 -10.03 -1.49 -4.74
N ALA A 110 -9.83 -1.74 -6.04
CA ALA A 110 -8.67 -1.27 -6.79
C ALA A 110 -8.71 0.24 -7.06
N LEU A 111 -9.91 0.81 -7.20
CA LEU A 111 -10.10 2.23 -7.50
C LEU A 111 -10.06 3.12 -6.27
N ILE A 112 -10.38 2.59 -5.07
CA ILE A 112 -10.41 3.41 -3.85
C ILE A 112 -9.07 4.10 -3.56
N LYS A 113 -7.95 3.59 -4.06
CA LYS A 113 -6.64 4.25 -3.93
C LYS A 113 -6.56 5.62 -4.64
N LEU A 114 -7.41 5.85 -5.64
CA LEU A 114 -7.54 7.15 -6.30
C LEU A 114 -8.17 8.21 -5.40
N THR A 115 -8.97 7.77 -4.41
CA THR A 115 -9.60 8.69 -3.45
C THR A 115 -8.64 9.17 -2.37
N LEU A 116 -7.39 8.67 -2.35
CA LEU A 116 -6.38 9.09 -1.39
C LEU A 116 -6.36 10.60 -1.31
N THR A 117 -6.31 11.32 -2.46
CA THR A 117 -6.25 12.79 -2.66
C THR A 117 -7.31 13.61 -1.93
N THR A 118 -8.37 12.97 -1.43
CA THR A 118 -9.44 13.63 -0.67
C THR A 118 -9.66 13.04 0.72
N LEU A 119 -8.94 11.96 1.09
CA LEU A 119 -9.25 11.18 2.30
C LEU A 119 -8.21 11.25 3.40
N LEU A 120 -6.96 11.47 3.05
CA LEU A 120 -5.93 11.57 4.07
C LEU A 120 -6.08 12.88 4.86
N PRO A 121 -5.87 12.86 6.19
CA PRO A 121 -5.91 14.06 7.01
C PRO A 121 -4.89 15.10 6.53
N TYR A 122 -5.20 16.38 6.72
CA TYR A 122 -4.37 17.50 6.26
C TYR A 122 -2.93 17.48 6.80
N TRP A 123 -2.68 16.81 7.92
CA TRP A 123 -1.37 16.69 8.55
C TRP A 123 -0.48 15.59 7.94
N VAL A 124 -1.02 14.72 7.09
CA VAL A 124 -0.22 13.69 6.41
C VAL A 124 0.60 14.38 5.32
N GLU A 125 1.92 14.26 5.32
CA GLU A 125 2.73 14.92 4.28
C GLU A 125 3.09 13.99 3.13
N LYS A 126 3.34 12.72 3.44
CA LYS A 126 3.87 11.69 2.54
C LYS A 126 3.21 10.37 2.87
N VAL A 127 2.87 9.59 1.85
CA VAL A 127 2.26 8.27 2.02
C VAL A 127 2.78 7.30 0.98
N ILE A 128 3.01 6.07 1.39
CA ILE A 128 3.22 4.95 0.46
C ILE A 128 1.89 4.20 0.37
N ALA A 129 1.27 4.24 -0.80
CA ALA A 129 0.12 3.42 -1.12
C ALA A 129 0.59 2.07 -1.62
N MET A 130 0.03 1.00 -1.08
CA MET A 130 0.42 -0.37 -1.39
C MET A 130 -0.83 -1.24 -1.48
N ASP A 131 -0.81 -2.19 -2.42
CA ASP A 131 -1.80 -3.26 -2.51
C ASP A 131 -1.67 -4.22 -1.33
N THR A 132 -2.67 -5.09 -1.16
CA THR A 132 -2.71 -6.01 0.00
C THR A 132 -1.93 -7.30 -0.23
N ASP A 133 -1.61 -7.63 -1.48
CA ASP A 133 -0.91 -8.85 -1.90
C ASP A 133 0.57 -8.62 -2.20
N VAL A 134 1.15 -7.58 -1.62
CA VAL A 134 2.59 -7.29 -1.71
C VAL A 134 3.36 -8.06 -0.64
N ILE A 135 4.53 -8.57 -1.02
CA ILE A 135 5.53 -9.14 -0.12
C ILE A 135 6.80 -8.30 -0.28
N LEU A 136 7.29 -7.74 0.82
CA LEU A 136 8.60 -7.06 0.82
C LEU A 136 9.69 -8.05 1.20
N ASN A 137 10.82 -7.97 0.48
CA ASN A 137 12.04 -8.70 0.81
C ASN A 137 13.14 -7.77 1.38
N HIS A 138 12.79 -6.55 1.74
CA HIS A 138 13.72 -5.57 2.29
C HIS A 138 13.01 -4.56 3.17
N ASP A 139 13.78 -3.69 3.83
CA ASP A 139 13.27 -2.64 4.69
C ASP A 139 12.51 -1.57 3.87
N ILE A 140 11.22 -1.36 4.20
CA ILE A 140 10.38 -0.31 3.60
C ILE A 140 10.94 1.11 3.81
N ALA A 141 11.83 1.31 4.79
CA ALA A 141 12.52 2.58 5.00
C ALA A 141 13.37 2.99 3.78
N GLU A 142 13.89 2.04 2.99
CA GLU A 142 14.58 2.34 1.74
C GLU A 142 13.64 2.97 0.73
N LEU A 143 12.45 2.39 0.58
CA LEU A 143 11.40 2.96 -0.25
C LEU A 143 11.00 4.36 0.24
N TRP A 144 10.87 4.54 1.55
CA TRP A 144 10.58 5.85 2.14
C TRP A 144 11.68 6.89 1.83
N ASN A 145 12.95 6.47 1.78
CA ASN A 145 14.06 7.39 1.53
C ASN A 145 14.04 7.95 0.09
N HIS A 146 13.35 7.32 -0.86
CA HIS A 146 13.16 7.90 -2.20
C HIS A 146 12.38 9.22 -2.18
N PHE A 147 11.58 9.51 -1.16
CA PHE A 147 10.95 10.83 -1.04
C PHE A 147 11.95 11.99 -0.99
N TYR A 148 13.20 11.76 -0.56
CA TYR A 148 14.25 12.78 -0.56
C TYR A 148 14.85 13.04 -1.94
N GLN A 149 14.55 12.17 -2.91
CA GLN A 149 15.01 12.29 -4.30
C GLN A 149 13.95 12.95 -5.20
N PHE A 150 12.76 13.27 -4.67
CA PHE A 150 11.71 13.93 -5.45
C PHE A 150 12.16 15.34 -5.82
N GLY A 151 12.18 15.62 -7.12
CA GLY A 151 12.32 16.97 -7.66
C GLY A 151 11.14 17.86 -7.28
N GLU A 152 11.27 19.17 -7.54
CA GLU A 152 10.30 20.19 -7.12
C GLU A 152 8.88 19.95 -7.65
N LYS A 153 8.75 19.38 -8.84
CA LYS A 153 7.46 19.15 -9.53
C LYS A 153 6.89 17.75 -9.35
N GLN A 154 7.65 16.82 -8.79
CA GLN A 154 7.20 15.44 -8.64
C GLN A 154 6.23 15.32 -7.45
N ILE A 155 5.08 14.67 -7.67
CA ILE A 155 4.03 14.46 -6.64
C ILE A 155 3.74 12.98 -6.40
N VAL A 156 3.96 12.14 -7.42
CA VAL A 156 3.79 10.69 -7.41
C VAL A 156 5.06 10.08 -7.98
N VAL A 157 5.53 9.01 -7.38
CA VAL A 157 6.46 8.05 -8.00
C VAL A 157 5.81 6.68 -7.93
N ASP A 158 5.79 5.99 -9.05
CA ASP A 158 5.27 4.63 -9.19
C ASP A 158 6.35 3.76 -9.82
N ALA A 159 6.31 2.46 -9.53
CA ALA A 159 7.16 1.52 -10.23
C ALA A 159 6.66 1.35 -11.67
N TRP A 160 7.56 1.07 -12.60
CA TRP A 160 7.16 0.73 -13.95
C TRP A 160 6.51 -0.66 -13.97
N GLU A 161 5.37 -0.79 -14.63
CA GLU A 161 4.67 -2.07 -14.77
C GLU A 161 5.53 -3.02 -15.62
N GLN A 162 6.03 -4.08 -15.00
CA GLN A 162 6.80 -5.12 -15.68
C GLN A 162 5.86 -6.25 -16.13
N ASN A 163 5.04 -6.01 -17.15
CA ASN A 163 4.25 -7.08 -17.76
C ASN A 163 4.95 -7.58 -19.02
N SER A 164 6.02 -8.35 -18.82
CA SER A 164 6.63 -9.11 -19.89
C SER A 164 6.25 -10.57 -19.70
N TRP A 165 5.42 -11.12 -20.59
CA TRP A 165 5.27 -12.57 -20.75
C TRP A 165 6.55 -13.22 -21.33
N SER A 166 7.65 -12.48 -21.39
CA SER A 166 8.92 -12.87 -21.98
C SER A 166 9.92 -13.29 -20.88
N PRO A 167 10.57 -14.46 -21.01
CA PRO A 167 11.61 -14.90 -20.08
C PRO A 167 12.89 -14.04 -20.13
N THR A 168 13.02 -13.10 -21.07
CA THR A 168 14.22 -12.26 -21.23
C THR A 168 14.01 -10.78 -20.95
N CYS A 169 12.79 -10.36 -20.56
CA CYS A 169 12.39 -8.98 -20.18
C CYS A 169 13.42 -7.88 -20.49
N ILE A 170 13.50 -7.45 -21.76
CA ILE A 170 14.27 -6.27 -22.17
C ILE A 170 13.26 -5.17 -22.47
N GLU A 171 12.86 -4.42 -21.45
CA GLU A 171 12.01 -3.25 -21.65
C GLU A 171 12.88 -2.06 -22.07
N PRO A 172 12.58 -1.39 -23.20
CA PRO A 172 13.27 -0.18 -23.58
C PRO A 172 13.00 0.92 -22.53
N LYS A 173 14.02 1.70 -22.17
CA LYS A 173 13.82 2.90 -21.34
C LYS A 173 12.86 3.84 -22.07
N VAL A 174 11.67 4.04 -21.52
CA VAL A 174 10.68 4.97 -22.07
C VAL A 174 10.87 6.34 -21.44
N SER A 175 10.98 7.38 -22.25
CA SER A 175 11.19 8.78 -21.80
C SER A 175 9.89 9.54 -21.50
N THR A 176 8.75 8.96 -21.84
CA THR A 176 7.41 9.55 -21.68
C THR A 176 6.57 8.73 -20.72
N ILE A 177 5.85 9.41 -19.83
CA ILE A 177 4.87 8.77 -18.94
C ILE A 177 3.83 8.07 -19.83
N PRO A 178 3.58 6.76 -19.64
CA PRO A 178 2.67 6.02 -20.49
C PRO A 178 1.25 6.56 -20.33
N TYR A 179 0.54 6.72 -21.46
CA TYR A 179 -0.87 7.15 -21.48
C TYR A 179 -1.80 6.19 -20.73
N LEU A 180 -1.38 4.93 -20.58
CA LEU A 180 -2.06 3.89 -19.84
C LEU A 180 -1.04 3.19 -18.93
N GLY A 181 -1.24 3.30 -17.62
CA GLY A 181 -0.52 2.51 -16.63
C GLY A 181 -1.49 1.59 -15.92
N ARG A 182 -1.17 0.29 -15.82
CA ARG A 182 -1.74 -0.51 -14.75
C ARG A 182 -0.97 -0.11 -13.50
N SER A 183 -1.59 0.65 -12.61
CA SER A 183 -1.02 0.92 -11.29
C SER A 183 -1.02 -0.40 -10.53
N GLY A 184 0.03 -1.17 -10.67
CA GLY A 184 0.23 -2.42 -9.96
C GLY A 184 1.06 -2.14 -8.73
N ILE A 185 0.59 -2.55 -7.56
CA ILE A 185 1.43 -2.88 -6.41
C ILE A 185 1.77 -1.70 -5.48
N LEU A 186 2.47 -0.64 -5.92
CA LEU A 186 3.03 0.35 -4.98
C LEU A 186 3.33 1.74 -5.57
N PHE A 187 2.84 2.81 -4.95
CA PHE A 187 3.27 4.18 -5.28
C PHE A 187 3.55 5.03 -4.05
N ALA A 188 4.55 5.91 -4.17
CA ALA A 188 4.92 6.92 -3.19
C ALA A 188 4.28 8.27 -3.58
N PHE A 189 3.54 8.87 -2.65
CA PHE A 189 2.75 10.07 -2.90
C PHE A 189 3.08 11.20 -1.92
N LEU A 190 3.42 12.38 -2.44
CA LEU A 190 3.57 13.62 -1.67
C LEU A 190 2.22 14.30 -1.50
N TRP A 191 1.51 13.90 -0.46
CA TRP A 191 0.19 14.43 -0.12
C TRP A 191 0.13 15.95 -0.08
N LYS A 192 1.00 16.57 0.72
CA LYS A 192 0.95 18.00 1.00
C LYS A 192 1.14 18.83 -0.27
N ARG A 193 1.97 18.34 -1.21
CA ARG A 193 2.20 18.98 -2.49
C ARG A 193 1.01 18.80 -3.44
N SER A 194 0.34 17.64 -3.39
CA SER A 194 -0.83 17.37 -4.22
C SER A 194 -1.99 18.32 -3.91
N GLN A 195 -2.17 18.73 -2.65
CA GLN A 195 -3.22 19.69 -2.25
C GLN A 195 -3.13 21.04 -2.98
N ASN A 196 -1.97 21.39 -3.53
CA ASN A 196 -1.78 22.61 -4.32
C ASN A 196 -2.01 22.39 -5.84
N CYS A 197 -2.40 21.18 -6.25
CA CYS A 197 -2.73 20.85 -7.63
C CYS A 197 -4.26 20.86 -7.83
N ASP A 198 -4.73 21.38 -8.96
CA ASP A 198 -6.14 21.26 -9.32
C ASP A 198 -6.47 19.81 -9.73
N HIS A 199 -7.01 19.05 -8.79
CA HIS A 199 -7.38 17.65 -9.01
C HIS A 199 -8.59 17.47 -9.93
N ASN A 200 -9.42 18.51 -10.14
CA ASN A 200 -10.61 18.42 -10.99
C ASN A 200 -10.20 18.25 -12.46
N HIS A 201 -9.15 18.94 -12.91
CA HIS A 201 -8.65 18.78 -14.29
C HIS A 201 -7.94 17.45 -14.58
N HIS A 202 -7.50 16.73 -13.54
CA HIS A 202 -6.67 15.52 -13.69
C HIS A 202 -7.43 14.21 -13.52
N TRP A 203 -8.46 14.16 -12.67
CA TRP A 203 -9.16 12.91 -12.33
C TRP A 203 -10.67 12.97 -12.51
N PHE A 204 -11.25 14.18 -12.52
CA PHE A 204 -12.70 14.38 -12.49
C PHE A 204 -13.10 15.37 -13.60
N ARG A 205 -13.09 14.93 -14.86
CA ARG A 205 -13.88 15.64 -15.87
C ARG A 205 -15.35 15.18 -15.77
N PRO A 206 -16.30 16.12 -15.91
CA PRO A 206 -17.74 15.86 -15.78
C PRO A 206 -18.25 14.86 -16.82
#